data_AF-A0A8T6UXR3-F1
#
_entry.id   AF-A0A8T6UXR3-F1
#
_cell.length_a   1.000
_cell.length_b   1.000
_cell.length_c   1.000
_cell.angle_alpha   90.00
_cell.angle_beta   90.00
_cell.angle_gamma   90.00
#
_symmetry.space_group_name_H-M   'P 1'
#
loop_
_entity.id
_entity.type
_entity.pdbx_description
1 polymer ?
#
loop_
_entity_poly.entity_id
_entity_poly.type
_entity_poly.pdbx_seq_one_letter_code
_entity_poly.pdbx_strand_id
1 'polypeptide(L)'
;MDDSAFHIRLAREKREGTLREFSARAYSNTADLALKAVEQAIEAVAAKHDIHFHTRPRTAHAERRNWVKENLPQVFDHLRILWDAYGRLGYGGTDGTRAKKALDAMEDALNEIGKSAGIKFI
;
A
#
# COMPACT_ATOMS: atom_id res chain seq x y z
N MET A 1 -13.58 -16.29 -11.05
CA MET A 1 -12.50 -16.42 -10.07
C MET A 1 -11.85 -15.05 -10.06
N ASP A 2 -11.90 -14.33 -8.94
CA ASP A 2 -11.26 -13.01 -8.90
C ASP A 2 -9.74 -13.15 -8.78
N ASP A 3 -9.01 -12.06 -9.06
CA ASP A 3 -7.55 -12.01 -8.93
C ASP A 3 -7.09 -11.66 -7.49
N SER A 4 -7.98 -11.77 -6.49
CA SER A 4 -7.67 -11.38 -5.10
C SER A 4 -6.46 -12.14 -4.56
N ALA A 5 -6.38 -13.46 -4.80
CA ALA A 5 -5.25 -14.27 -4.34
C ALA A 5 -3.90 -13.82 -4.93
N PHE A 6 -3.90 -13.38 -6.19
CA PHE A 6 -2.72 -12.83 -6.85
C PHE A 6 -2.26 -11.53 -6.18
N HIS A 7 -3.19 -10.61 -5.93
CA HIS A 7 -2.92 -9.35 -5.25
C HIS A 7 -2.49 -9.53 -3.78
N ILE A 8 -3.06 -10.50 -3.06
CA ILE A 8 -2.63 -10.84 -1.69
C ILE A 8 -1.17 -11.28 -1.67
N ARG A 9 -0.76 -12.14 -2.61
CA ARG A 9 0.64 -12.57 -2.74
C ARG A 9 1.56 -11.39 -3.00
N LEU A 10 1.20 -10.50 -3.92
CA LEU A 10 1.99 -9.30 -4.22
C LEU A 10 2.07 -8.33 -3.03
N ALA A 11 1.00 -8.16 -2.28
CA ALA A 11 1.01 -7.31 -1.08
C ALA A 11 2.03 -7.83 -0.04
N ARG A 12 2.06 -9.14 0.20
CA ARG A 12 3.02 -9.79 1.11
C ARG A 12 4.46 -9.66 0.62
N GLU A 13 4.71 -9.97 -0.65
CA GLU A 13 6.05 -9.85 -1.27
C GLU A 13 6.59 -8.43 -1.11
N LYS A 14 5.74 -7.42 -1.35
CA LYS A 14 6.14 -6.01 -1.24
C LYS A 14 6.34 -5.57 0.19
N ARG A 15 5.50 -6.03 1.13
CA ARG A 15 5.72 -5.81 2.57
C ARG A 15 7.08 -6.33 3.00
N GLU A 16 7.42 -7.57 2.65
CA GLU A 16 8.74 -8.13 2.96
C GLU A 16 9.87 -7.32 2.32
N GLY A 17 9.67 -6.88 1.08
CA GLY A 17 10.57 -5.94 0.40
C GLY A 17 10.78 -4.65 1.20
N THR A 18 9.71 -3.99 1.64
CA THR A 18 9.76 -2.76 2.46
C THR A 18 10.64 -2.96 3.70
N LEU A 19 10.45 -4.07 4.42
CA LEU A 19 11.22 -4.37 5.63
C LEU A 19 12.72 -4.53 5.34
N ARG A 20 13.06 -5.21 4.23
CA ARG A 20 14.46 -5.38 3.78
C ARG A 20 15.09 -4.05 3.39
N GLU A 21 14.41 -3.25 2.57
CA GLU A 21 14.94 -1.96 2.10
C GLU A 21 15.12 -0.96 3.26
N PHE A 22 14.20 -0.95 4.23
CA PHE A 22 14.33 -0.10 5.41
C PHE A 22 15.55 -0.50 6.25
N SER A 23 15.77 -1.80 6.45
CA SER A 23 16.96 -2.33 7.14
C SER A 23 18.26 -1.92 6.44
N ALA A 24 18.26 -1.94 5.11
CA ALA A 24 19.38 -1.51 4.27
C ALA A 24 19.52 0.03 4.16
N ARG A 25 18.64 0.81 4.81
CA ARG A 25 18.56 2.28 4.73
C ARG A 25 18.29 2.81 3.31
N ALA A 26 17.73 1.99 2.43
CA ALA A 26 17.26 2.39 1.11
C ALA A 26 15.87 3.04 1.25
N TYR A 27 15.83 4.26 1.76
CA TYR A 27 14.59 4.92 2.19
C TYR A 27 13.66 5.30 1.04
N SER A 28 14.18 5.62 -0.15
CA SER A 28 13.37 5.78 -1.37
C SER A 28 12.61 4.48 -1.68
N ASN A 29 13.34 3.35 -1.75
CA ASN A 29 12.76 2.04 -2.06
C ASN A 29 11.78 1.59 -0.97
N THR A 30 12.07 1.92 0.29
CA THR A 30 11.16 1.67 1.42
C THR A 30 9.81 2.31 1.16
N ALA A 31 9.76 3.59 0.77
CA ALA A 31 8.51 4.29 0.51
C ALA A 31 7.76 3.74 -0.70
N ASP A 32 8.48 3.42 -1.78
CA ASP A 32 7.92 2.85 -3.00
C ASP A 32 7.24 1.51 -2.72
N LEU A 33 7.94 0.60 -2.04
CA LEU A 33 7.42 -0.73 -1.72
C LEU A 33 6.30 -0.66 -0.67
N ALA A 34 6.41 0.24 0.32
CA ALA A 34 5.38 0.43 1.34
C ALA A 34 4.04 0.85 0.71
N LEU A 35 4.07 1.85 -0.17
CA LEU A 35 2.89 2.27 -0.90
C LEU A 35 2.34 1.13 -1.77
N LYS A 36 3.20 0.45 -2.53
CA LYS A 36 2.77 -0.63 -3.42
C LYS A 36 2.20 -1.83 -2.67
N ALA A 37 2.68 -2.15 -1.47
CA ALA A 37 2.10 -3.20 -0.63
C ALA A 37 0.63 -2.90 -0.28
N VAL A 38 0.35 -1.67 0.14
CA VAL A 38 -1.02 -1.22 0.46
C VAL A 38 -1.88 -1.10 -0.78
N GLU A 39 -1.36 -0.62 -1.90
CA GLU A 39 -2.11 -0.59 -3.18
C GLU A 39 -2.55 -2.00 -3.61
N GLN A 40 -1.67 -2.99 -3.48
CA GLN A 40 -2.00 -4.39 -3.80
C GLN A 40 -3.03 -4.98 -2.81
N ALA A 41 -2.95 -4.64 -1.52
CA ALA A 41 -3.95 -5.07 -0.55
C ALA A 41 -5.33 -4.46 -0.84
N ILE A 42 -5.39 -3.19 -1.27
CA ILE A 42 -6.64 -2.55 -1.70
C ILE A 42 -7.19 -3.22 -2.96
N GLU A 43 -6.35 -3.49 -3.97
CA GLU A 43 -6.76 -4.21 -5.18
C GLU A 43 -7.28 -5.61 -4.84
N ALA A 44 -6.68 -6.31 -3.87
CA ALA A 44 -7.16 -7.62 -3.43
C ALA A 44 -8.60 -7.59 -2.89
N VAL A 45 -8.98 -6.51 -2.19
CA VAL A 45 -10.35 -6.34 -1.70
C VAL A 45 -11.28 -5.92 -2.83
N ALA A 46 -10.86 -4.95 -3.64
CA ALA A 46 -11.64 -4.42 -4.75
C ALA A 46 -11.94 -5.47 -5.84
N ALA A 47 -10.99 -6.40 -6.10
CA ALA A 47 -11.13 -7.49 -7.07
C ALA A 47 -12.30 -8.43 -6.76
N LYS A 48 -12.70 -8.58 -5.48
CA LYS A 48 -13.89 -9.35 -5.09
C LYS A 48 -15.20 -8.75 -5.65
N HIS A 49 -15.14 -7.50 -6.09
CA HIS A 49 -16.21 -6.74 -6.72
C HIS A 49 -15.93 -6.44 -8.20
N ASP A 50 -15.01 -7.17 -8.84
CA ASP A 50 -14.60 -6.99 -10.24
C ASP A 50 -14.00 -5.60 -10.54
N ILE A 51 -13.39 -4.97 -9.52
CA ILE A 51 -12.74 -3.66 -9.64
C ILE A 51 -11.23 -3.85 -9.71
N HIS A 52 -10.63 -3.33 -10.77
CA HIS A 52 -9.18 -3.35 -11.00
C HIS A 52 -8.66 -1.97 -11.42
N PHE A 53 -8.11 -1.19 -10.49
CA PHE A 53 -7.70 0.18 -10.78
C PHE A 53 -6.51 0.23 -11.74
N HIS A 54 -5.61 -0.75 -11.66
CA HIS A 54 -4.41 -0.82 -12.49
C HIS A 54 -4.69 -0.93 -14.01
N THR A 55 -5.91 -1.31 -14.42
CA THR A 55 -6.33 -1.34 -15.83
C THR A 55 -6.48 0.07 -16.42
N ARG A 56 -6.61 1.10 -15.58
CA ARG A 56 -6.71 2.52 -15.96
C ARG A 56 -5.58 3.32 -15.32
N PRO A 57 -4.32 3.12 -15.73
CA PRO A 57 -3.15 3.65 -15.02
C PRO A 57 -3.16 5.18 -14.87
N ARG A 58 -3.77 5.91 -15.80
CA ARG A 58 -3.89 7.38 -15.74
C ARG A 58 -4.75 7.88 -14.58
N THR A 59 -5.77 7.12 -14.18
CA THR A 59 -6.73 7.50 -13.13
C THR A 59 -6.63 6.63 -11.88
N ALA A 60 -5.86 5.54 -11.93
CA ALA A 60 -5.76 4.52 -10.89
C ALA A 60 -5.53 5.09 -9.48
N HIS A 61 -4.68 6.11 -9.33
CA HIS A 61 -4.41 6.71 -8.03
C HIS A 61 -5.62 7.46 -7.45
N ALA A 62 -6.29 8.26 -8.28
CA ALA A 62 -7.47 9.02 -7.87
C ALA A 62 -8.65 8.08 -7.58
N GLU A 63 -8.89 7.11 -8.46
CA GLU A 63 -9.96 6.12 -8.30
C GLU A 63 -9.74 5.27 -7.04
N ARG A 64 -8.53 4.74 -6.82
CA ARG A 64 -8.19 3.98 -5.60
C ARG A 64 -8.41 4.81 -4.34
N ARG A 65 -7.98 6.08 -4.35
CA ARG A 65 -8.15 6.97 -3.19
C ARG A 65 -9.62 7.22 -2.87
N ASN A 66 -10.44 7.49 -3.88
CA ASN A 66 -11.88 7.72 -3.71
C ASN A 66 -12.56 6.45 -3.19
N TRP A 67 -12.25 5.31 -3.80
CA TRP A 67 -12.80 4.03 -3.38
C TRP A 67 -12.42 3.68 -1.93
N VAL A 68 -11.16 3.90 -1.52
CA VAL A 68 -10.73 3.70 -0.13
C VAL A 68 -11.49 4.60 0.82
N LYS A 69 -11.72 5.88 0.47
CA LYS A 69 -12.48 6.80 1.31
C LYS A 69 -13.90 6.30 1.59
N GLU A 70 -14.51 5.65 0.61
CA GLU A 70 -15.90 5.17 0.68
C GLU A 70 -16.01 3.78 1.32
N ASN A 71 -15.05 2.88 1.06
CA ASN A 71 -15.16 1.46 1.40
C ASN A 71 -14.23 1.02 2.55
N LEU A 72 -13.12 1.74 2.77
CA LEU A 72 -12.12 1.45 3.80
C LEU A 72 -11.65 2.75 4.47
N PRO A 73 -12.57 3.56 5.05
CA PRO A 73 -12.22 4.88 5.60
C PRO A 73 -11.12 4.83 6.66
N GLN A 74 -11.01 3.74 7.43
CA GLN A 74 -9.96 3.50 8.41
C GLN A 74 -8.54 3.43 7.80
N VAL A 75 -8.43 3.16 6.49
CA VAL A 75 -7.15 3.04 5.76
C VAL A 75 -6.73 4.38 5.12
N PHE A 76 -7.67 5.32 4.98
CA PHE A 76 -7.48 6.52 4.16
C PHE A 76 -6.30 7.40 4.62
N ASP A 77 -6.17 7.61 5.93
CA ASP A 77 -5.08 8.43 6.47
C ASP A 77 -3.71 7.75 6.33
N HIS A 78 -3.64 6.43 6.51
CA HIS A 78 -2.41 5.67 6.26
C HIS A 78 -2.00 5.77 4.79
N LEU A 79 -2.95 5.61 3.86
CA LEU A 79 -2.70 5.77 2.43
C LEU A 79 -2.18 7.18 2.10
N ARG A 80 -2.70 8.23 2.75
CA ARG A 80 -2.22 9.60 2.57
C ARG A 80 -0.77 9.78 3.05
N ILE A 81 -0.40 9.17 4.18
CA ILE A 81 0.99 9.18 4.69
C ILE A 81 1.93 8.50 3.69
N LEU A 82 1.51 7.35 3.15
CA LEU A 82 2.29 6.60 2.16
C LEU A 82 2.52 7.39 0.87
N TRP A 83 1.49 8.09 0.37
CA TRP A 83 1.63 8.97 -0.80
C TRP A 83 2.58 10.14 -0.58
N ASP A 84 2.51 10.81 0.58
CA ASP A 84 3.44 11.88 0.93
C ASP A 84 4.89 11.36 1.06
N ALA A 85 5.06 10.19 1.66
CA ALA A 85 6.37 9.55 1.76
C ALA A 85 6.93 9.18 0.38
N TYR A 86 6.14 8.52 -0.47
CA TYR A 86 6.48 8.22 -1.86
C TYR A 86 6.93 9.47 -2.62
N GLY A 87 6.13 10.53 -2.58
CA GLY A 87 6.41 11.78 -3.29
C GLY A 87 7.64 12.52 -2.77
N ARG A 88 8.00 12.42 -1.49
CA ARG A 88 9.18 13.12 -0.93
C ARG A 88 10.45 12.28 -0.96
N LEU A 89 10.36 11.00 -0.60
CA LEU A 89 11.50 10.10 -0.58
C LEU A 89 11.89 9.61 -1.97
N GLY A 90 10.95 9.55 -2.92
CA GLY A 90 11.26 9.22 -4.31
C GLY A 90 12.25 10.18 -4.96
N TYR A 91 12.28 11.45 -4.52
CA TYR A 91 13.24 12.45 -5.00
C TYR A 91 14.34 12.78 -3.98
N GLY A 92 14.04 12.76 -2.68
CA GLY A 92 14.96 13.16 -1.61
C GLY A 92 15.75 12.02 -0.97
N GLY A 93 15.25 10.78 -1.03
CA GLY A 93 15.93 9.52 -0.72
C GLY A 93 16.56 9.27 0.67
N THR A 94 16.67 10.28 1.53
CA THR A 94 17.61 10.26 2.67
C THR A 94 16.95 10.38 4.05
N ASP A 95 15.67 10.72 4.12
CA ASP A 95 14.94 10.93 5.38
C ASP A 95 14.43 9.60 5.97
N GLY A 96 15.25 9.00 6.85
CA GLY A 96 14.93 7.75 7.52
C GLY A 96 13.75 7.84 8.50
N THR A 97 13.49 9.01 9.10
CA THR A 97 12.33 9.22 9.96
C THR A 97 11.04 9.13 9.17
N ARG A 98 11.01 9.72 7.98
CA ARG A 98 9.88 9.60 7.05
C ARG A 98 9.72 8.18 6.51
N ALA A 99 10.81 7.49 6.23
CA ALA A 99 10.77 6.10 5.80
C ALA A 99 10.16 5.19 6.89
N LYS A 100 10.51 5.44 8.16
CA LYS A 100 9.92 4.73 9.30
C LYS A 100 8.41 5.01 9.41
N LYS A 101 7.98 6.27 9.26
CA LYS A 101 6.55 6.61 9.22
C LYS A 101 5.80 5.92 8.09
N ALA A 102 6.42 5.76 6.92
CA ALA A 102 5.84 5.02 5.80
C ALA A 102 5.71 3.53 6.11
N LEU A 103 6.74 2.93 6.70
CA LEU A 103 6.71 1.53 7.13
C LEU A 103 5.59 1.29 8.17
N ASP A 104 5.49 2.13 9.19
CA ASP A 104 4.46 2.01 10.23
C ASP A 104 3.06 2.16 9.63
N ALA A 105 2.85 3.17 8.77
CA ALA A 105 1.59 3.35 8.07
C ALA A 105 1.23 2.18 7.15
N MET A 106 2.21 1.51 6.53
CA MET A 106 1.98 0.30 5.75
C MET A 106 1.50 -0.86 6.64
N GLU A 107 2.18 -1.12 7.76
CA GLU A 107 1.80 -2.20 8.68
C GLU A 107 0.38 -1.98 9.24
N ASP A 108 0.07 -0.76 9.68
CA ASP A 108 -1.26 -0.41 10.18
C ASP A 108 -2.33 -0.58 9.10
N ALA A 109 -2.09 -0.07 7.89
CA ALA A 109 -3.02 -0.21 6.78
C ALA A 109 -3.26 -1.68 6.43
N LEU A 110 -2.21 -2.51 6.33
CA LEU A 110 -2.35 -3.93 6.02
C LEU A 110 -3.13 -4.68 7.11
N ASN A 111 -2.92 -4.32 8.38
CA ASN A 111 -3.68 -4.87 9.50
C ASN A 111 -5.17 -4.49 9.41
N GLU A 112 -5.48 -3.21 9.16
CA GLU A 112 -6.87 -2.73 9.06
C GLU A 112 -7.61 -3.29 7.84
N ILE A 113 -6.95 -3.36 6.68
CA ILE A 113 -7.50 -4.02 5.48
C ILE A 113 -7.75 -5.50 5.82
N GLY A 114 -6.75 -6.17 6.41
CA GLY A 114 -6.83 -7.59 6.73
C GLY A 114 -8.00 -7.93 7.65
N LYS A 115 -8.16 -7.17 8.74
CA LYS A 115 -9.31 -7.30 9.66
C LYS A 115 -10.65 -7.11 8.94
N SER A 116 -10.78 -6.05 8.14
CA SER A 116 -12.04 -5.73 7.44
C SER A 116 -12.44 -6.78 6.40
N ALA A 117 -11.46 -7.40 5.74
CA ALA A 117 -11.69 -8.28 4.60
C ALA A 117 -11.56 -9.78 4.92
N GLY A 118 -11.20 -10.13 6.16
CA GLY A 118 -10.88 -11.50 6.57
C GLY A 118 -9.64 -12.05 5.89
N ILE A 119 -8.65 -11.20 5.60
CA ILE A 119 -7.41 -11.56 4.88
C ILE A 119 -6.22 -11.41 5.82
N LYS A 120 -5.33 -12.41 5.85
CA LYS A 120 -4.08 -12.31 6.61
C LYS A 120 -2.96 -11.72 5.75
N PHE A 121 -2.57 -10.47 5.97
CA PHE A 121 -1.40 -9.85 5.32
C PHE A 121 -0.13 -9.89 6.18
N ILE A 122 -0.31 -9.89 7.50
CA ILE A 122 0.73 -9.91 8.54
C ILE A 122 0.61 -11.20 9.34
#